data_AF-A0A157SK13-F1
#
_entry.id   AF-A0A157SK13-F1
#
_cell.length_a   1.000
_cell.length_b   1.000
_cell.length_c   1.000
_cell.angle_alpha   90.00
_cell.angle_beta   90.00
_cell.angle_gamma   90.00
#
_symmetry.space_group_name_H-M   'P 1'
#
loop_
_entity.id
_entity.type
_entity.pdbx_description
1 polymer ?
#
loop_
_entity_poly.entity_id
_entity_poly.type
_entity_poly.pdbx_seq_one_letter_code
_entity_poly.pdbx_strand_id
1 'polypeptide(L)'
;MASILLKAVSPGHAELHISPWEGPADEVELSVQRNEGARHLDANARQWVGDERWMRLQGARLQGDALVMPVGPDFVDTLLAGTQGPRCRGYVRSGGGEAVQHGFRVEAEVLPSSAAGQAPTVGSHSAISAPAEPPPSPPPAPPAPPAPTTEPRKSRLWLWLLLAVLIAAAAVAAYLLLGREARPRPRRTGRPPPWAARPPDSSRISWTS
;
A
#
# COMPACT_ATOMS: atom_id res chain seq x y z
N MET A 1 1.53 4.58 7.56
CA MET A 1 1.86 3.60 6.49
C MET A 1 3.37 3.57 6.37
N ALA A 2 3.99 2.41 6.55
CA ALA A 2 5.44 2.31 6.41
C ALA A 2 5.87 2.47 4.95
N SER A 3 6.99 3.15 4.77
CA SER A 3 7.60 3.45 3.49
C SER A 3 8.97 2.79 3.38
N ILE A 4 9.29 2.33 2.19
CA ILE A 4 10.60 1.80 1.85
C ILE A 4 11.34 2.88 1.06
N LEU A 5 12.51 3.26 1.56
CA LEU A 5 13.39 4.25 0.94
C LEU A 5 14.71 3.57 0.60
N LEU A 6 15.17 3.73 -0.63
CA LEU A 6 16.48 3.27 -1.08
C LEU A 6 17.44 4.46 -1.11
N LYS A 7 18.45 4.44 -0.23
CA LYS A 7 19.44 5.49 -0.04
C LYS A 7 20.78 5.14 -0.69
N ALA A 8 21.42 6.11 -1.33
CA ALA A 8 22.69 5.87 -1.98
C ALA A 8 23.82 5.64 -0.97
N VAL A 9 24.69 4.65 -1.23
CA VAL A 9 25.95 4.45 -0.48
C VAL A 9 27.14 4.66 -1.40
N SER A 10 27.15 3.96 -2.54
CA SER A 10 28.13 4.13 -3.62
C SER A 10 27.52 3.64 -4.93
N PRO A 11 28.11 3.90 -6.10
CA PRO A 11 27.56 3.41 -7.36
C PRO A 11 27.34 1.88 -7.34
N GLY A 12 26.12 1.45 -7.65
CA GLY A 12 25.69 0.06 -7.55
C GLY A 12 25.40 -0.45 -6.14
N HIS A 13 25.58 0.36 -5.08
CA HIS A 13 25.27 -0.04 -3.71
C HIS A 13 24.36 0.97 -3.04
N ALA A 14 23.36 0.46 -2.34
CA ALA A 14 22.41 1.28 -1.63
C ALA A 14 22.05 0.65 -0.29
N GLU A 15 21.44 1.43 0.58
CA GLU A 15 20.81 0.95 1.80
C GLU A 15 19.30 1.07 1.64
N LEU A 16 18.59 -0.02 1.95
CA LEU A 16 17.16 -0.05 1.99
C LEU A 16 16.68 0.20 3.42
N HIS A 17 15.90 1.25 3.60
CA HIS A 17 15.37 1.74 4.88
C HIS A 17 13.85 1.54 4.88
N ILE A 18 13.34 0.73 5.80
CA ILE A 18 11.90 0.49 5.98
C ILE A 18 11.48 1.11 7.30
N SER A 19 10.60 2.12 7.28
CA SER A 19 10.15 2.80 8.49
C SER A 19 8.69 3.27 8.39
N PRO A 20 7.91 3.23 9.49
CA PRO A 20 8.18 2.51 10.75
C PRO A 20 8.26 0.99 10.55
N TRP A 21 9.03 0.27 11.39
CA TRP A 21 9.14 -1.19 11.32
C TRP A 21 8.81 -1.84 12.66
N GLU A 22 7.69 -2.56 12.68
CA GLU A 22 7.17 -3.26 13.86
C GLU A 22 7.39 -4.76 13.68
N GLY A 23 8.58 -5.25 14.01
CA GLY A 23 8.88 -6.67 13.92
C GLY A 23 10.34 -7.01 14.17
N PRO A 24 10.68 -8.31 14.29
CA PRO A 24 12.06 -8.74 14.34
C PRO A 24 12.76 -8.42 13.00
N ALA A 25 14.08 -8.20 13.06
CA ALA A 25 14.92 -8.05 11.87
C ALA A 25 15.26 -9.39 11.19
N ASP A 26 14.80 -10.50 11.77
CA ASP A 26 15.07 -11.85 11.30
C ASP A 26 13.98 -12.35 10.35
N GLU A 27 14.40 -13.16 9.37
CA GLU A 27 13.52 -13.79 8.37
C GLU A 27 12.59 -12.81 7.62
N VAL A 28 13.04 -11.58 7.43
CA VAL A 28 12.31 -10.59 6.64
C VAL A 28 12.50 -10.88 5.16
N GLU A 29 11.40 -10.90 4.42
CA GLU A 29 11.37 -11.10 2.98
C GLU A 29 10.77 -9.88 2.30
N LEU A 30 11.41 -9.46 1.21
CA LEU A 30 11.00 -8.34 0.37
C LEU A 30 10.71 -8.83 -1.04
N SER A 31 9.59 -8.37 -1.59
CA SER A 31 9.24 -8.49 -2.99
C SER A 31 9.03 -7.08 -3.54
N VAL A 32 9.71 -6.72 -4.62
CA VAL A 32 9.56 -5.42 -5.27
C VAL A 32 8.83 -5.62 -6.58
N GLN A 33 7.70 -4.94 -6.77
CA GLN A 33 6.89 -5.01 -7.96
C GLN A 33 6.88 -3.66 -8.69
N ARG A 34 7.07 -3.68 -10.01
CA ARG A 34 6.90 -2.51 -10.86
C ARG A 34 5.41 -2.21 -10.99
N ASN A 35 5.03 -0.94 -10.93
CA ASN A 35 3.62 -0.55 -11.09
C ASN A 35 3.08 -0.84 -12.50
N GLU A 36 3.96 -0.84 -13.50
CA GLU A 36 3.65 -1.18 -14.88
C GLU A 36 3.92 -2.67 -15.14
N GLY A 37 2.92 -3.38 -15.63
CA GLY A 37 3.04 -4.80 -16.01
C GLY A 37 3.11 -5.79 -14.85
N ALA A 38 3.01 -5.33 -13.59
CA ALA A 38 2.97 -6.17 -12.38
C ALA A 38 4.13 -7.18 -12.28
N ARG A 39 5.30 -6.82 -12.83
CA ARG A 39 6.49 -7.68 -12.78
C ARG A 39 7.24 -7.50 -11.46
N HIS A 40 7.82 -8.58 -10.97
CA HIS A 40 8.60 -8.63 -9.74
C HIS A 40 10.09 -8.62 -10.05
N LEU A 41 10.86 -7.99 -9.16
CA LEU A 41 12.30 -7.92 -9.22
C LEU A 41 12.91 -9.26 -8.78
N ASP A 42 13.68 -9.89 -9.66
CA ASP A 42 14.55 -11.00 -9.31
C ASP A 42 16.00 -10.53 -9.34
N ALA A 43 16.54 -10.20 -8.15
CA ALA A 43 17.93 -9.77 -8.03
C ALA A 43 18.93 -10.89 -8.38
N ASN A 44 18.58 -12.16 -8.17
CA ASN A 44 19.48 -13.29 -8.47
C ASN A 44 19.61 -13.51 -9.98
N ALA A 45 18.49 -13.42 -10.69
CA ALA A 45 18.47 -13.55 -12.15
C ALA A 45 18.67 -12.22 -12.88
N ARG A 46 18.85 -11.12 -12.13
CA ARG A 46 19.01 -9.74 -12.63
C ARG A 46 17.97 -9.34 -13.67
N GLN A 47 16.71 -9.69 -13.43
CA GLN A 47 15.63 -9.45 -14.38
C GLN A 47 14.28 -9.20 -13.70
N TRP A 48 13.33 -8.67 -14.48
CA TRP A 48 11.94 -8.50 -14.06
C TRP A 48 11.08 -9.65 -14.57
N VAL A 49 10.63 -10.49 -13.65
CA VAL A 49 9.83 -11.69 -13.94
C VAL A 49 8.35 -11.47 -13.66
N GLY A 50 7.48 -12.27 -14.29
CA GLY A 50 6.03 -12.17 -14.08
C GLY A 50 5.57 -12.82 -12.78
N ASP A 51 6.31 -13.81 -12.30
CA ASP A 51 6.01 -14.52 -11.06
C ASP A 51 6.46 -13.72 -9.84
N GLU A 52 5.76 -13.90 -8.72
CA GLU A 52 6.15 -13.26 -7.47
C GLU A 52 7.49 -13.82 -6.97
N ARG A 53 8.44 -12.92 -6.69
CA ARG A 53 9.76 -13.28 -6.17
C ARG A 53 10.00 -12.63 -4.82
N TRP A 54 10.23 -13.49 -3.84
CA TRP A 54 10.56 -13.11 -2.47
C TRP A 54 12.06 -13.24 -2.27
N MET A 55 12.68 -12.17 -1.82
CA MET A 55 14.11 -12.12 -1.50
C MET A 55 14.25 -11.97 0.00
N ARG A 56 15.02 -12.87 0.62
CA ARG A 56 15.36 -12.75 2.03
C ARG A 56 16.32 -11.59 2.24
N LEU A 57 16.00 -10.71 3.19
CA LEU A 57 16.80 -9.55 3.54
C LEU A 57 17.98 -9.99 4.41
N GLN A 58 19.05 -10.44 3.79
CA GLN A 58 20.27 -10.82 4.49
C GLN A 58 20.98 -9.58 5.03
N GLY A 59 21.35 -9.58 6.31
CA GLY A 59 22.03 -8.45 6.94
C GLY A 59 21.14 -7.27 7.32
N ALA A 60 19.82 -7.49 7.43
CA ALA A 60 18.92 -6.49 7.97
C ALA A 60 19.25 -6.19 9.45
N ARG A 61 19.22 -4.91 9.81
CA ARG A 61 19.53 -4.42 11.15
C ARG A 61 18.43 -3.47 11.59
N LEU A 62 17.99 -3.59 12.83
CA LEU A 62 17.10 -2.61 13.43
C LEU A 62 17.91 -1.39 13.84
N GLN A 63 17.55 -0.22 13.32
CA GLN A 63 18.11 1.07 13.72
C GLN A 63 16.96 1.95 14.23
N GLY A 64 16.71 1.89 15.55
CA GLY A 64 15.55 2.55 16.16
C GLY A 64 14.24 1.91 15.69
N ASP A 65 13.45 2.66 14.92
CA ASP A 65 12.18 2.24 14.32
C ASP A 65 12.28 2.08 12.79
N ALA A 66 13.50 1.85 12.29
CA ALA A 66 13.75 1.58 10.89
C ALA A 66 14.51 0.25 10.73
N LEU A 67 14.05 -0.58 9.81
CA LEU A 67 14.82 -1.72 9.34
C LEU A 67 15.74 -1.26 8.22
N VAL A 68 17.05 -1.34 8.44
CA VAL A 68 18.07 -0.93 7.49
C VAL A 68 18.81 -2.16 7.00
N MET A 69 18.96 -2.29 5.68
CA MET A 69 19.74 -3.36 5.09
C MET A 69 20.61 -2.86 3.92
N PRO A 70 21.84 -3.39 3.76
CA PRO A 70 22.63 -3.12 2.57
C PRO A 70 22.10 -3.93 1.37
N VAL A 71 22.04 -3.31 0.20
CA VAL A 71 21.75 -3.97 -1.08
C VAL A 71 22.87 -3.70 -2.09
N GLY A 72 23.19 -4.72 -2.87
CA GLY A 72 24.29 -4.70 -3.84
C GLY A 72 23.87 -4.39 -5.28
N PRO A 73 24.83 -4.46 -6.22
CA PRO A 73 24.66 -4.03 -7.61
C PRO A 73 23.59 -4.84 -8.33
N ASP A 74 23.50 -6.13 -8.07
CA ASP A 74 22.51 -7.02 -8.68
C ASP A 74 21.08 -6.54 -8.41
N PHE A 75 20.82 -6.00 -7.22
CA PHE A 75 19.53 -5.41 -6.88
C PHE A 75 19.38 -4.01 -7.48
N VAL A 76 20.36 -3.13 -7.25
CA VAL A 76 20.31 -1.71 -7.65
C VAL A 76 20.23 -1.57 -9.17
N ASP A 77 21.08 -2.29 -9.90
CA ASP A 77 21.15 -2.20 -11.36
C ASP A 77 19.88 -2.77 -12.00
N THR A 78 19.37 -3.91 -11.50
CA THR A 78 18.13 -4.51 -12.02
C THR A 78 16.93 -3.61 -11.74
N LEU A 79 16.88 -3.02 -10.54
CA LEU A 79 15.84 -2.07 -10.17
C LEU A 79 15.86 -0.88 -11.14
N LEU A 80 17.00 -0.22 -11.29
CA LEU A 80 17.15 0.96 -12.14
C LEU A 80 16.93 0.65 -13.63
N ALA A 81 17.37 -0.51 -14.12
CA ALA A 81 17.18 -0.93 -15.52
C ALA A 81 15.70 -1.11 -15.88
N GLY A 82 14.87 -1.55 -14.92
CA GLY A 82 13.44 -1.76 -15.15
C GLY A 82 12.55 -0.62 -14.68
N THR A 83 13.07 0.44 -14.06
CA THR A 83 12.26 1.56 -13.59
C THR A 83 12.56 2.83 -14.37
N GLN A 84 11.72 3.16 -15.36
CA GLN A 84 11.71 4.49 -15.97
C GLN A 84 10.91 5.48 -15.09
N GLY A 85 11.32 5.62 -13.83
CA GLY A 85 10.71 6.53 -12.86
C GLY A 85 10.38 5.91 -11.48
N PRO A 86 9.91 6.72 -10.52
CA PRO A 86 9.94 6.41 -9.08
C PRO A 86 8.78 5.51 -8.59
N ARG A 87 8.17 4.69 -9.45
CA ARG A 87 6.89 4.02 -9.14
C ARG A 87 7.03 2.50 -9.04
N CYS A 88 7.58 2.06 -7.91
CA CYS A 88 7.52 0.67 -7.47
C CYS A 88 6.63 0.51 -6.24
N ARG A 89 6.16 -0.71 -6.01
CA ARG A 89 5.55 -1.16 -4.77
C ARG A 89 6.47 -2.19 -4.13
N GLY A 90 6.72 -2.03 -2.83
CA GLY A 90 7.41 -3.05 -2.07
C GLY A 90 6.40 -3.84 -1.24
N TYR A 91 6.60 -5.13 -1.14
CA TYR A 91 5.84 -6.03 -0.30
C TYR A 91 6.81 -6.64 0.69
N VAL A 92 6.50 -6.53 1.99
CA VAL A 92 7.35 -7.03 3.05
C VAL A 92 6.56 -8.03 3.87
N ARG A 93 7.19 -9.14 4.24
CA ARG A 93 6.65 -10.11 5.19
C ARG A 93 7.75 -10.62 6.11
N SER A 94 7.38 -11.05 7.31
CA SER A 94 8.29 -11.67 8.27
C SER A 94 7.87 -13.13 8.49
N GLY A 95 8.82 -14.07 8.48
CA GLY A 95 8.57 -15.48 8.80
C GLY A 95 7.52 -16.18 7.92
N GLY A 96 7.36 -15.74 6.67
CA GLY A 96 6.32 -16.25 5.76
C GLY A 96 4.89 -15.81 6.08
N GLY A 97 4.72 -14.80 6.95
CA GLY A 97 3.43 -14.21 7.30
C GLY A 97 2.79 -13.39 6.16
N GLU A 98 1.78 -12.59 6.53
CA GLU A 98 1.05 -11.75 5.57
C GLU A 98 1.97 -10.70 4.93
N ALA A 99 1.85 -10.56 3.60
CA ALA A 99 2.57 -9.57 2.83
C ALA A 99 1.93 -8.19 3.00
N VAL A 100 2.66 -7.26 3.61
CA VAL A 100 2.24 -5.87 3.77
C VAL A 100 2.78 -5.03 2.63
N GLN A 101 1.90 -4.27 1.98
CA GLN A 101 2.29 -3.38 0.89
C GLN A 101 2.80 -2.04 1.43
N HIS A 102 3.97 -1.62 0.94
CA HIS A 102 4.63 -0.36 1.24
C HIS A 102 4.91 0.44 -0.04
N GLY A 103 4.91 1.77 0.09
CA GLY A 103 5.39 2.64 -0.98
C GLY A 103 6.90 2.51 -1.10
N PHE A 104 7.41 2.27 -2.31
CA PHE A 104 8.84 2.11 -2.57
C PHE A 104 9.37 3.36 -3.29
N ARG A 105 10.35 4.04 -2.69
CA ARG A 105 11.01 5.21 -3.26
C ARG A 105 12.49 4.96 -3.42
N VAL A 106 13.03 5.46 -4.53
CA VAL A 106 14.47 5.47 -4.83
C VAL A 106 14.93 6.91 -4.74
N GLU A 107 15.97 7.18 -3.95
CA GLU A 107 16.61 8.51 -3.92
C GLU A 107 17.28 8.81 -5.26
N ALA A 108 17.31 10.10 -5.63
CA ALA A 108 17.89 10.54 -6.91
C ALA A 108 19.41 10.28 -7.00
N GLU A 109 20.08 10.11 -5.85
CA GLU A 109 21.52 9.85 -5.75
C GLU A 109 21.87 8.36 -5.93
N VAL A 110 20.87 7.47 -6.01
CA VAL A 110 21.12 6.04 -6.24
C VAL A 110 21.52 5.86 -7.70
N LEU A 111 22.78 5.49 -7.90
CA LEU A 111 23.36 5.31 -9.23
C LEU A 111 23.61 3.84 -9.54
N PRO A 112 23.50 3.43 -10.82
CA PRO A 112 23.88 2.08 -11.23
C PRO A 112 25.39 1.89 -11.08
N SER A 113 25.84 0.64 -11.00
CA SER A 113 27.26 0.29 -10.89
C SER A 113 28.11 0.84 -12.05
N SER A 114 27.53 0.99 -13.24
CA SER A 114 28.18 1.59 -14.41
C SER A 114 28.53 3.07 -14.25
N ALA A 115 27.92 3.77 -13.29
CA ALA A 115 28.22 5.18 -13.00
C ALA A 115 29.49 5.37 -12.16
N ALA A 116 30.10 4.30 -11.65
CA ALA A 116 31.33 4.35 -10.85
C ALA A 116 32.55 4.93 -11.60
N GLY A 117 32.42 5.17 -12.90
CA GLY A 117 33.52 5.54 -13.77
C GLY A 117 34.37 4.32 -14.04
N GLN A 118 34.32 3.81 -15.27
CA GLN A 118 35.46 3.06 -15.77
C GLN A 118 36.63 4.03 -15.78
N ALA A 119 37.54 3.93 -14.81
CA ALA A 119 38.90 4.41 -15.05
C ALA A 119 39.36 3.66 -16.31
N PRO A 120 39.74 4.35 -17.40
CA PRO A 120 40.21 3.67 -18.58
C PRO A 120 41.43 2.86 -18.17
N THR A 121 41.32 1.53 -18.24
CA THR A 121 42.49 0.65 -18.21
C THR A 121 43.29 0.97 -19.46
N VAL A 122 44.22 1.91 -19.35
CA VAL A 122 45.28 2.13 -20.33
C VAL A 122 46.11 0.84 -20.35
N GLY A 123 45.86 0.02 -21.35
CA GLY A 123 46.49 -1.29 -21.43
C GLY A 123 45.87 -2.22 -22.45
N SER A 124 45.52 -1.72 -23.64
CA SER A 124 45.53 -2.56 -24.84
C SER A 124 45.62 -1.69 -26.08
N HIS A 125 46.79 -1.74 -26.72
CA HIS A 125 47.05 -1.12 -28.00
C HIS A 125 46.20 -1.79 -29.07
N SER A 126 45.41 -1.00 -29.80
CA SER A 126 45.23 -1.14 -31.26
C SER A 126 44.49 0.08 -31.83
N ALA A 127 45.27 0.89 -32.55
CA ALA A 127 44.91 1.84 -33.60
C ALA A 127 43.93 3.00 -33.29
N ILE A 128 44.49 4.20 -33.30
CA ILE A 128 43.80 5.41 -33.80
C ILE A 128 43.25 5.10 -35.19
N SER A 129 41.93 5.24 -35.36
CA SER A 129 41.29 5.43 -36.66
C SER A 129 40.52 6.75 -36.61
N ALA A 130 40.74 7.57 -37.63
CA ALA A 130 40.21 8.91 -37.84
C ALA A 130 38.67 8.97 -37.80
N PRO A 131 38.04 10.17 -37.72
CA PRO A 131 36.59 10.31 -37.68
C PRO A 131 35.93 9.68 -38.92
N ALA A 132 35.18 8.59 -38.72
CA ALA A 132 34.38 7.98 -39.77
C ALA A 132 33.00 8.66 -39.80
N GLU A 133 32.65 9.08 -41.02
CA GLU A 133 31.37 9.56 -41.52
C GLU A 133 30.16 8.74 -40.99
N PRO A 134 29.00 9.37 -40.72
CA PRO A 134 27.82 8.68 -40.17
C PRO A 134 27.35 7.53 -41.09
N PRO A 135 27.01 6.35 -40.55
CA PRO A 135 26.57 5.21 -41.35
C PRO A 135 25.19 5.46 -41.99
N PRO A 136 24.92 4.89 -43.18
CA PRO A 136 23.66 5.06 -43.89
C PRO A 136 22.48 4.45 -43.12
N SER A 137 21.31 5.11 -43.21
CA SER A 137 20.05 4.67 -42.59
C SER A 137 19.68 3.22 -42.98
N PRO A 138 19.27 2.37 -42.02
CA PRO A 138 18.79 1.03 -42.33
C PRO A 138 17.45 1.08 -43.10
N PRO A 139 17.18 0.12 -44.00
CA PRO A 139 15.93 0.06 -44.77
C PRO A 139 14.70 -0.16 -43.87
N PRO A 140 13.50 0.25 -44.33
CA PRO A 140 12.27 0.18 -43.54
C PRO A 140 11.95 -1.28 -43.13
N ALA A 141 11.71 -1.47 -41.84
CA ALA A 141 11.33 -2.76 -41.26
C ALA A 141 9.94 -3.22 -41.78
N PRO A 142 9.69 -4.54 -41.90
CA PRO A 142 8.38 -5.10 -42.23
C PRO A 142 7.28 -4.64 -41.26
N PRO A 143 6.01 -4.54 -41.69
CA PRO A 143 4.92 -4.14 -40.82
C PRO A 143 4.80 -5.10 -39.63
N ALA A 144 4.74 -4.53 -38.43
CA ALA A 144 4.60 -5.27 -37.18
C ALA A 144 3.32 -6.15 -37.21
N PRO A 145 3.36 -7.36 -36.64
CA PRO A 145 2.16 -8.17 -36.43
C PRO A 145 1.14 -7.41 -35.57
N PRO A 146 -0.16 -7.64 -35.77
CA PRO A 146 -1.21 -6.90 -35.07
C PRO A 146 -1.07 -7.09 -33.55
N ALA A 147 -1.11 -5.97 -32.82
CA ALA A 147 -1.03 -5.94 -31.37
C ALA A 147 -2.12 -6.84 -30.75
N PRO A 148 -1.81 -7.62 -29.70
CA PRO A 148 -2.82 -8.40 -29.00
C PRO A 148 -3.88 -7.46 -28.42
N THR A 149 -5.13 -7.74 -28.78
CA THR A 149 -6.35 -7.10 -28.29
C THR A 149 -6.37 -7.11 -26.76
N THR A 150 -6.28 -5.92 -26.16
CA THR A 150 -6.47 -5.71 -24.72
C THR A 150 -7.94 -5.99 -24.38
N GLU A 151 -8.25 -7.19 -23.90
CA GLU A 151 -9.56 -7.46 -23.31
C GLU A 151 -9.76 -6.57 -22.07
N PRO A 152 -10.87 -5.82 -21.95
CA PRO A 152 -11.15 -5.01 -20.79
C PRO A 152 -11.47 -5.91 -19.60
N ARG A 153 -10.50 -6.04 -18.68
CA ARG A 153 -10.65 -6.76 -17.42
C ARG A 153 -11.74 -6.09 -16.58
N LYS A 154 -12.95 -6.66 -16.59
CA LYS A 154 -14.15 -6.19 -15.87
C LYS A 154 -13.80 -5.87 -14.41
N SER A 155 -13.84 -4.59 -14.07
CA SER A 155 -13.39 -4.10 -12.77
C SER A 155 -14.33 -4.57 -11.67
N ARG A 156 -13.75 -5.16 -10.61
CA ARG A 156 -14.46 -5.60 -9.40
C ARG A 156 -15.06 -4.43 -8.59
N LEU A 157 -14.91 -3.19 -9.07
CA LEU A 157 -15.49 -1.97 -8.51
C LEU A 157 -17.02 -2.04 -8.40
N TRP A 158 -17.69 -2.68 -9.36
CA TRP A 158 -19.15 -2.82 -9.31
C TRP A 158 -19.61 -3.75 -8.16
N LEU A 159 -18.82 -4.77 -7.84
CA LEU A 159 -19.10 -5.65 -6.69
C LEU A 159 -19.03 -4.89 -5.37
N TRP A 160 -18.04 -3.99 -5.23
CA TRP A 160 -17.89 -3.13 -4.05
C TRP A 160 -19.02 -2.11 -3.92
N LEU A 161 -19.48 -1.52 -5.03
CA LEU A 161 -20.63 -0.62 -5.02
C LEU A 161 -21.90 -1.35 -4.59
N LEU A 162 -22.13 -2.56 -5.09
CA LEU A 162 -23.28 -3.38 -4.70
C LEU A 162 -23.23 -3.75 -3.21
N LEU A 163 -22.05 -4.10 -2.70
CA LEU A 163 -21.86 -4.40 -1.28
C LEU A 163 -22.10 -3.17 -0.38
N ALA A 164 -21.62 -2.00 -0.78
CA ALA A 164 -21.85 -0.75 -0.03
C ALA A 164 -23.35 -0.40 0.05
N VAL A 165 -24.09 -0.57 -1.04
CA VAL A 165 -25.55 -0.36 -1.06
C VAL A 165 -26.27 -1.36 -0.14
N LEU A 166 -25.85 -2.63 -0.14
CA LEU A 166 -26.42 -3.66 0.74
C LEU A 166 -26.21 -3.31 2.23
N ILE A 167 -25.01 -2.85 2.59
CA ILE A 167 -24.67 -2.44 3.97
C ILE A 167 -25.50 -1.22 4.38
N ALA A 168 -25.63 -0.22 3.49
CA ALA A 168 -26.44 0.96 3.76
C ALA A 168 -27.93 0.61 3.97
N ALA A 169 -28.48 -0.28 3.15
CA ALA A 169 -29.86 -0.75 3.30
C ALA A 169 -30.08 -1.50 4.62
N ALA A 170 -29.14 -2.37 5.02
CA ALA A 170 -29.18 -3.07 6.29
C ALA A 170 -29.12 -2.12 7.49
N ALA A 171 -28.27 -1.09 7.43
CA ALA A 171 -28.17 -0.06 8.47
C ALA A 171 -29.47 0.75 8.62
N VAL A 172 -30.10 1.13 7.50
CA VAL A 172 -31.40 1.82 7.51
C VAL A 172 -32.51 0.93 8.08
N ALA A 173 -32.56 -0.34 7.70
CA ALA A 173 -33.52 -1.29 8.25
C ALA A 173 -33.35 -1.47 9.77
N ALA A 174 -32.11 -1.62 10.24
CA ALA A 174 -31.80 -1.70 11.67
C ALA A 174 -32.20 -0.43 12.43
N TYR A 175 -31.94 0.75 11.86
CA TYR A 175 -32.33 2.03 12.45
C TYR A 175 -33.86 2.17 12.60
N LEU A 176 -34.62 1.76 11.58
CA LEU A 176 -36.08 1.81 11.62
C LEU A 176 -36.68 0.79 12.60
N LEU A 177 -36.04 -0.36 12.78
CA LEU A 177 -36.44 -1.36 13.78
C LEU A 177 -36.17 -0.88 15.21
N LEU A 178 -34.98 -0.34 15.49
CA LEU A 178 -34.64 0.18 16.83
C LEU A 178 -35.41 1.45 17.19
N GLY A 179 -35.70 2.32 16.22
CA GLY A 179 -36.50 3.53 16.43
C GLY A 179 -37.95 3.27 16.83
N ARG A 180 -38.47 2.05 16.61
CA ARG A 180 -39.83 1.67 17.02
C ARG A 180 -39.97 1.32 18.51
N GLU A 181 -38.88 0.96 19.17
CA GLU A 181 -38.86 0.55 20.60
C GLU A 181 -38.79 1.74 21.56
N ALA A 182 -38.47 2.95 21.07
CA ALA A 182 -38.31 4.15 21.88
C ALA A 182 -39.62 4.93 22.12
N ARG A 183 -40.74 4.25 22.42
CA ARG A 183 -41.89 4.95 23.00
C ARG A 183 -41.66 5.08 24.51
N PRO A 184 -41.44 6.30 25.05
CA PRO A 184 -41.37 6.48 26.49
C PRO A 184 -42.73 6.07 27.08
N ARG A 185 -42.72 5.14 28.05
CA ARG A 185 -43.91 4.82 28.85
C ARG A 185 -44.44 6.14 29.43
N PRO A 186 -45.74 6.45 29.32
CA PRO A 186 -46.28 7.63 29.99
C PRO A 186 -45.99 7.49 31.47
N ARG A 187 -45.31 8.49 32.04
CA ARG A 187 -45.14 8.63 33.49
C ARG A 187 -46.52 8.51 34.10
N ARG A 188 -46.71 7.47 34.92
CA ARG A 188 -47.87 7.31 35.78
C ARG A 188 -47.82 8.46 36.78
N THR A 189 -48.44 9.59 36.44
CA THR A 189 -48.66 10.69 37.38
C THR A 189 -49.46 10.14 38.55
N GLY A 190 -48.98 10.50 39.74
CA GLY A 190 -49.25 9.80 40.99
C GLY A 190 -50.74 9.69 41.32
N ARG A 191 -51.07 8.53 41.90
CA ARG A 191 -52.23 8.39 42.78
C ARG A 191 -52.08 9.40 43.92
N PRO A 192 -53.02 10.33 44.15
CA PRO A 192 -52.95 11.21 45.32
C PRO A 192 -53.03 10.37 46.60
N PRO A 193 -52.36 10.78 47.69
CA PRO A 193 -52.38 10.06 48.97
C PRO A 193 -53.80 10.00 49.55
N PRO A 194 -54.14 8.95 50.32
CA PRO A 194 -55.51 8.62 50.73
C PRO A 194 -56.18 9.62 51.69
N TRP A 195 -55.48 10.67 52.12
CA TRP A 195 -56.01 11.69 53.03
C TRP A 195 -56.62 12.91 52.33
N ALA A 196 -56.47 13.04 51.00
CA ALA A 196 -56.93 14.21 50.25
C ALA A 196 -58.45 14.22 49.91
N ALA A 197 -59.24 13.30 50.47
CA ALA A 197 -60.69 13.22 50.23
C ALA A 197 -61.48 13.33 51.54
N ARG A 198 -61.55 14.53 52.12
CA ARG A 198 -62.67 14.93 53.00
C ARG A 198 -63.05 16.38 52.73
N PRO A 199 -64.21 16.67 52.13
CA PRO A 199 -64.79 18.01 52.24
C PRO A 199 -65.30 18.23 53.67
N PRO A 200 -65.22 19.45 54.23
CA PRO A 200 -65.92 19.78 55.46
C PRO A 200 -67.43 19.68 55.24
N ASP A 201 -68.09 18.88 56.07
CA ASP A 201 -69.54 18.80 56.20
C ASP A 201 -70.06 20.13 56.76
N SER A 202 -70.63 20.95 55.88
CA SER A 202 -71.37 22.15 56.25
C SER A 202 -72.85 21.96 55.92
N SER A 203 -73.51 21.02 56.60
CA SER A 203 -74.96 20.86 56.48
C SER A 203 -75.63 20.33 57.74
N ARG A 204 -75.46 21.01 58.89
CA ARG A 204 -76.37 20.78 60.03
C ARG A 204 -76.42 21.93 61.03
N ILE A 205 -77.15 23.00 60.73
CA ILE A 205 -77.81 23.80 61.77
C ILE A 205 -79.16 24.30 61.23
N SER A 206 -80.22 23.55 61.48
CA SER A 206 -81.61 24.01 61.44
C SER A 206 -82.01 24.40 62.87
N TRP A 207 -82.25 25.68 63.13
CA TRP A 207 -82.95 26.14 64.33
C TRP A 207 -84.42 26.38 63.97
N THR A 208 -85.28 25.53 64.50
CA THR A 208 -86.69 25.81 64.72
C THR A 208 -86.84 26.19 66.19
N SER A 209 -87.30 27.41 66.49
CA SER A 209 -88.30 27.68 67.52
C SER A 209 -88.75 29.13 67.47
#